data_AF-A0A949XTP4-F1
#
_entry.id   AF-A0A949XTP4-F1
#
_cell.length_a   1.000
_cell.length_b   1.000
_cell.length_c   1.000
_cell.angle_alpha   90.00
_cell.angle_beta   90.00
_cell.angle_gamma   90.00
#
_symmetry.space_group_name_H-M   'P 1'
#
loop_
_entity.id
_entity.type
_entity.pdbx_description
1 polymer ?
#
loop_
_entity_poly.entity_id
_entity_poly.type
_entity_poly.pdbx_seq_one_letter_code
_entity_poly.pdbx_strand_id
1 'polypeptide(L)'
;AYINVIELQRRVLGAEHPRRIASLNDLGELYLKQRKYAAAEPFLREALNSQEKDNRHTWVRYNSESLLGISLAGQEKYAEAEPLLLSGYKGLLQRKATIPWERQSALKNRAEWILTLYENWGKPDKVAIWQEQLQFPNPALASRAHPR
;
A
#
# COMPACT_ATOMS: atom_id res chain seq x y z
N ALA A 1 13.53 -10.28 -16.58
CA ALA A 1 13.03 -9.37 -17.63
C ALA A 1 12.68 -7.96 -17.10
N TYR A 2 11.92 -7.83 -16.00
CA TYR A 2 11.48 -6.51 -15.50
C TYR A 2 12.61 -5.60 -14.95
N ILE A 3 13.66 -6.19 -14.36
CA ILE A 3 14.85 -5.45 -13.88
C ILE A 3 15.54 -4.69 -15.03
N ASN A 4 15.64 -5.31 -16.21
CA ASN A 4 16.25 -4.69 -17.40
C ASN A 4 15.44 -3.48 -17.89
N VAL A 5 14.11 -3.49 -17.73
CA VAL A 5 13.25 -2.37 -18.12
C VAL A 5 13.47 -1.17 -17.19
N ILE A 6 13.63 -1.40 -15.89
CA ILE A 6 13.86 -0.32 -14.91
C ILE A 6 15.25 0.30 -15.07
N GLU A 7 16.28 -0.50 -15.34
CA GLU A 7 17.62 0.04 -15.65
C GLU A 7 17.64 0.82 -16.97
N LEU A 8 16.92 0.34 -17.99
CA LEU A 8 16.77 1.04 -19.26
C LEU A 8 16.01 2.36 -19.07
N GLN A 9 14.91 2.35 -18.31
CA GLN A 9 14.17 3.55 -17.94
C GLN A 9 15.04 4.54 -17.13
N ARG A 10 15.88 4.05 -16.20
CA ARG A 10 16.82 4.87 -15.42
C ARG A 10 17.80 5.60 -16.35
N ARG A 11 18.32 4.92 -17.38
CA ARG A 11 19.25 5.51 -18.36
C ARG A 11 18.59 6.44 -19.37
N VAL A 12 17.36 6.14 -19.81
CA VAL A 12 16.72 6.82 -20.95
C VAL A 12 15.77 7.95 -20.53
N LEU A 13 15.04 7.80 -19.42
CA LEU A 13 13.97 8.73 -19.02
C LEU A 13 14.37 9.66 -17.85
N GLY A 14 15.55 9.46 -17.26
CA GLY A 14 15.95 10.13 -16.03
C GLY A 14 15.29 9.52 -14.77
N ALA A 15 15.86 9.80 -13.61
CA ALA A 15 15.46 9.19 -12.34
C ALA A 15 14.04 9.58 -11.86
N GLU A 16 13.54 10.72 -12.32
CA GLU A 16 12.36 11.41 -11.78
C GLU A 16 11.06 11.12 -12.57
N HIS A 17 11.15 10.41 -13.70
CA HIS A 17 10.00 10.30 -14.62
C HIS A 17 8.83 9.51 -14.00
N PRO A 18 7.57 10.01 -14.04
CA PRO A 18 6.40 9.36 -13.43
C PRO A 18 6.20 7.87 -13.81
N ARG A 19 6.61 7.49 -15.03
CA ARG A 19 6.60 6.08 -15.46
C ARG A 19 7.53 5.18 -14.63
N ARG A 20 8.69 5.67 -14.20
CA ARG A 20 9.62 4.92 -13.35
C ARG A 20 9.03 4.67 -11.97
N ILE A 21 8.42 5.70 -11.36
CA ILE A 21 7.74 5.59 -10.06
C ILE A 21 6.60 4.56 -10.15
N ALA A 22 5.81 4.60 -11.23
CA ALA A 22 4.77 3.60 -11.48
C ALA A 22 5.36 2.19 -11.63
N SER A 23 6.44 1.99 -12.40
CA SER A 23 7.10 0.70 -12.55
C SER A 23 7.69 0.15 -11.25
N LEU A 24 8.25 1.01 -10.38
CA LEU A 24 8.74 0.61 -9.06
C LEU A 24 7.59 0.17 -8.14
N ASN A 25 6.47 0.90 -8.17
CA ASN A 25 5.27 0.53 -7.43
C ASN A 25 4.68 -0.80 -7.92
N ASP A 26 4.62 -1.01 -9.23
CA ASP A 26 4.09 -2.24 -9.82
C ASP A 26 4.98 -3.45 -9.46
N LEU A 27 6.30 -3.26 -9.39
CA LEU A 27 7.22 -4.29 -8.88
C LEU A 27 7.00 -4.59 -7.40
N GLY A 28 6.92 -3.54 -6.57
CA GLY A 28 6.64 -3.70 -5.15
C GLY A 28 5.34 -4.46 -4.93
N GLU A 29 4.28 -4.08 -5.65
CA GLU A 29 2.98 -4.75 -5.59
C GLU A 29 3.05 -6.22 -6.04
N LEU A 30 3.81 -6.53 -7.09
CA LEU A 30 4.03 -7.91 -7.54
C LEU A 30 4.71 -8.77 -6.46
N TYR A 31 5.71 -8.24 -5.77
CA TYR A 31 6.36 -8.94 -4.66
C TYR A 31 5.43 -9.10 -3.46
N LEU A 32 4.60 -8.09 -3.15
CA LEU A 32 3.57 -8.18 -2.11
C LEU A 32 2.55 -9.27 -2.40
N LYS A 33 2.09 -9.41 -3.66
CA LYS A 33 1.19 -10.50 -4.09
C LYS A 33 1.82 -11.89 -3.91
N GLN A 34 3.14 -11.98 -3.99
CA GLN A 34 3.91 -13.20 -3.69
C GLN A 34 4.26 -13.36 -2.21
N ARG A 35 3.78 -12.47 -1.32
CA ARG A 35 4.14 -12.40 0.11
C ARG A 35 5.65 -12.23 0.37
N LYS A 36 6.41 -11.74 -0.62
CA LYS A 36 7.84 -11.46 -0.51
C LYS A 36 8.05 -10.04 0.01
N TYR A 37 7.64 -9.81 1.25
CA TYR A 37 7.57 -8.47 1.84
C TYR A 37 8.91 -7.74 1.88
N ALA A 38 9.99 -8.44 2.30
CA ALA A 38 11.33 -7.88 2.34
C ALA A 38 11.90 -7.55 0.94
N ALA A 39 11.52 -8.31 -0.10
CA ALA A 39 11.92 -8.02 -1.47
C ALA A 39 11.15 -6.83 -2.07
N ALA A 40 9.94 -6.55 -1.61
CA ALA A 40 9.14 -5.41 -2.03
C ALA A 40 9.67 -4.08 -1.46
N GLU A 41 10.15 -4.10 -0.20
CA GLU A 41 10.57 -2.91 0.55
C GLU A 41 11.53 -1.97 -0.22
N PRO A 42 12.65 -2.44 -0.81
CA PRO A 42 13.60 -1.54 -1.47
C PRO A 42 13.00 -0.80 -2.67
N PHE A 43 12.17 -1.48 -3.48
CA PHE A 43 11.52 -0.84 -4.64
C PHE A 43 10.54 0.25 -4.19
N LEU A 44 9.82 0.01 -3.09
CA LEU A 44 8.81 0.93 -2.57
C LEU A 44 9.45 2.13 -1.86
N ARG A 45 10.58 1.92 -1.16
CA ARG A 45 11.39 3.02 -0.63
C ARG A 45 11.98 3.87 -1.75
N GLU A 46 12.50 3.25 -2.81
CA GLU A 46 13.01 3.97 -3.99
C GLU A 46 11.89 4.77 -4.69
N ALA A 47 10.68 4.18 -4.83
CA ALA A 47 9.53 4.87 -5.41
C ALA A 47 9.10 6.09 -4.60
N LEU A 48 9.08 5.98 -3.27
CA LEU A 48 8.69 7.08 -2.38
C LEU A 48 9.76 8.18 -2.32
N ASN A 49 11.05 7.82 -2.35
CA ASN A 49 12.16 8.78 -2.36
C ASN A 49 12.30 9.51 -3.71
N SER A 50 11.99 8.84 -4.82
CA SER A 50 12.05 9.43 -6.18
C SER A 50 10.84 10.31 -6.50
N GLN A 51 9.90 10.49 -5.58
CA GLN A 51 8.82 11.46 -5.74
C GLN A 51 9.34 12.83 -5.33
N GLU A 52 9.80 13.62 -6.32
CA GLU A 52 10.14 15.02 -6.11
C GLU A 52 8.98 15.83 -5.49
N LYS A 53 9.32 17.01 -4.97
CA LYS A 53 8.40 18.00 -4.36
C LYS A 53 7.16 18.27 -5.22
N ASP A 54 7.26 18.13 -6.54
CA ASP A 54 6.17 18.45 -7.48
C ASP A 54 5.09 17.35 -7.57
N ASN A 55 5.43 16.09 -7.26
CA ASN A 55 4.49 14.96 -7.34
C ASN A 55 3.71 14.70 -6.04
N ARG A 56 3.80 15.61 -5.05
CA ARG A 56 3.13 15.54 -3.75
C ARG A 56 1.60 15.55 -3.84
N HIS A 57 1.05 16.00 -4.97
CA HIS A 57 -0.38 16.17 -5.15
C HIS A 57 -1.09 14.98 -5.81
N THR A 58 -0.34 13.99 -6.33
CA THR A 58 -0.92 12.85 -7.06
C THR A 58 -1.24 11.66 -6.14
N TRP A 59 -2.20 10.82 -6.54
CA TRP A 59 -2.56 9.60 -5.81
C TRP A 59 -1.40 8.58 -5.75
N VAL A 60 -0.43 8.67 -6.67
CA VAL A 60 0.73 7.78 -6.79
C VAL A 60 1.59 7.79 -5.53
N ARG A 61 1.75 8.96 -4.90
CA ARG A 61 2.44 9.08 -3.62
C ARG A 61 1.83 8.21 -2.54
N TYR A 62 0.54 8.39 -2.31
CA TYR A 62 -0.20 7.65 -1.27
C TYR A 62 -0.31 6.16 -1.59
N ASN A 63 -0.32 5.79 -2.87
CA ASN A 63 -0.17 4.40 -3.27
C ASN A 63 1.18 3.81 -2.85
N SER A 64 2.27 4.56 -3.05
CA SER A 64 3.63 4.14 -2.67
C SER A 64 3.76 4.02 -1.14
N GLU A 65 3.30 5.05 -0.41
CA GLU A 65 3.28 5.05 1.07
C GLU A 65 2.54 3.84 1.62
N SER A 66 1.33 3.57 1.12
CA SER A 66 0.56 2.42 1.58
C SER A 66 1.19 1.09 1.16
N LEU A 67 1.80 0.95 -0.03
CA LEU A 67 2.48 -0.30 -0.42
C LEU A 67 3.67 -0.57 0.51
N LEU A 68 4.44 0.47 0.84
CA LEU A 68 5.54 0.37 1.79
C LEU A 68 5.02 -0.02 3.18
N GLY A 69 3.92 0.58 3.64
CA GLY A 69 3.23 0.19 4.87
C GLY A 69 2.86 -1.29 4.90
N ILE A 70 2.29 -1.83 3.81
CA ILE A 70 1.98 -3.27 3.70
C ILE A 70 3.26 -4.13 3.75
N SER A 71 4.31 -3.72 3.04
CA SER A 71 5.60 -4.42 3.04
C SER A 71 6.22 -4.49 4.44
N LEU A 72 6.13 -3.40 5.22
CA LEU A 72 6.63 -3.36 6.59
C LEU A 72 5.74 -4.17 7.54
N ALA A 73 4.41 -4.11 7.37
CA ALA A 73 3.47 -4.90 8.17
C ALA A 73 3.68 -6.41 7.98
N GLY A 74 3.91 -6.86 6.74
CA GLY A 74 4.24 -8.26 6.46
C GLY A 74 5.61 -8.72 6.97
N GLN A 75 6.47 -7.78 7.39
CA GLN A 75 7.72 -8.05 8.10
C GLN A 75 7.59 -7.84 9.62
N GLU A 76 6.37 -7.68 10.13
CA GLU A 76 6.06 -7.42 11.54
C GLU A 76 6.65 -6.10 12.10
N LYS A 77 7.10 -5.20 11.21
CA LYS A 77 7.58 -3.85 11.56
C LYS A 77 6.40 -2.90 11.75
N TYR A 78 5.48 -3.24 12.65
CA TYR A 78 4.17 -2.59 12.76
C TYR A 78 4.26 -1.09 13.11
N ALA A 79 5.21 -0.70 13.95
CA ALA A 79 5.41 0.69 14.34
C ALA A 79 5.84 1.58 13.16
N GLU A 80 6.63 1.06 12.23
CA GLU A 80 6.99 1.78 11.00
C GLU A 80 5.88 1.71 9.95
N ALA A 81 5.16 0.58 9.90
CA ALA A 81 4.10 0.34 8.93
C ALA A 81 2.86 1.22 9.16
N GLU A 82 2.44 1.39 10.42
CA GLU A 82 1.21 2.10 10.80
C GLU A 82 1.11 3.50 10.17
N PRO A 83 2.05 4.45 10.40
CA PRO A 83 1.91 5.81 9.88
C PRO A 83 1.85 5.85 8.34
N LEU A 84 2.60 4.98 7.67
CA LEU A 84 2.64 4.91 6.20
C LEU A 84 1.34 4.34 5.62
N LEU A 85 0.82 3.27 6.23
CA LEU A 85 -0.41 2.63 5.78
C LEU A 85 -1.62 3.55 6.00
N LEU A 86 -1.68 4.24 7.14
CA LEU A 86 -2.75 5.19 7.45
C LEU A 86 -2.70 6.45 6.57
N SER A 87 -1.52 7.05 6.40
CA SER A 87 -1.32 8.20 5.50
C SER A 87 -1.71 7.85 4.07
N GLY A 88 -1.19 6.73 3.58
CA GLY A 88 -1.49 6.23 2.24
C GLY A 88 -2.97 5.96 2.02
N TYR A 89 -3.64 5.30 2.98
CA TYR A 89 -5.09 5.05 2.88
C TYR A 89 -5.90 6.35 2.83
N LYS A 90 -5.67 7.28 3.76
CA LYS A 90 -6.40 8.55 3.83
C LYS A 90 -6.18 9.41 2.59
N GLY A 91 -4.94 9.50 2.11
CA GLY A 91 -4.62 10.29 0.93
C GLY A 91 -5.19 9.71 -0.37
N LEU A 92 -5.26 8.38 -0.49
CA LEU A 92 -5.97 7.71 -1.58
C LEU A 92 -7.49 7.94 -1.50
N LEU A 93 -8.08 7.87 -0.30
CA LEU A 93 -9.52 8.08 -0.10
C LEU A 93 -9.94 9.50 -0.52
N GLN A 94 -9.18 10.53 -0.09
CA GLN A 94 -9.43 11.93 -0.48
C GLN A 94 -9.35 12.15 -1.99
N ARG A 95 -8.58 11.32 -2.70
CA ARG A 95 -8.30 11.45 -4.13
C ARG A 95 -9.00 10.39 -4.97
N LYS A 96 -9.96 9.64 -4.40
CA LYS A 96 -10.63 8.51 -5.06
C LYS A 96 -11.13 8.85 -6.47
N ALA A 97 -11.66 10.05 -6.68
CA ALA A 97 -12.15 10.52 -7.99
C ALA A 97 -11.04 10.67 -9.06
N THR A 98 -9.78 10.83 -8.66
CA THR A 98 -8.61 10.96 -9.56
C THR A 98 -7.90 9.63 -9.80
N ILE A 99 -8.29 8.57 -9.08
CA ILE A 99 -7.69 7.24 -9.20
C ILE A 99 -8.33 6.53 -10.40
N PRO A 100 -7.53 6.05 -11.37
CA PRO A 100 -8.02 5.23 -12.47
C PRO A 100 -8.83 4.04 -11.95
N TRP A 101 -9.95 3.72 -12.60
CA TRP A 101 -10.92 2.74 -12.09
C TRP A 101 -10.29 1.36 -11.83
N GLU A 102 -9.31 0.95 -12.65
CA GLU A 102 -8.56 -0.29 -12.50
C GLU A 102 -7.69 -0.33 -11.24
N ARG A 103 -7.29 0.84 -10.72
CA ARG A 103 -6.51 1.00 -9.49
C ARG A 103 -7.39 1.20 -8.25
N GLN A 104 -8.71 1.36 -8.39
CA GLN A 104 -9.61 1.58 -7.25
C GLN A 104 -9.70 0.35 -6.32
N SER A 105 -9.44 -0.86 -6.83
CA SER A 105 -9.35 -2.09 -6.02
C SER A 105 -8.28 -1.99 -4.92
N ALA A 106 -7.23 -1.18 -5.14
CA ALA A 106 -6.18 -0.96 -4.16
C ALA A 106 -6.70 -0.32 -2.85
N LEU A 107 -7.77 0.48 -2.92
CA LEU A 107 -8.39 1.11 -1.74
C LEU A 107 -8.99 0.08 -0.79
N LYS A 108 -9.73 -0.90 -1.33
CA LYS A 108 -10.33 -1.97 -0.54
C LYS A 108 -9.24 -2.79 0.15
N ASN A 109 -8.20 -3.14 -0.60
CA ASN A 109 -7.05 -3.87 -0.06
C ASN A 109 -6.37 -3.10 1.08
N ARG A 110 -6.30 -1.76 1.02
CA ARG A 110 -5.65 -0.97 2.10
C ARG A 110 -6.41 -1.04 3.42
N ALA A 111 -7.73 -0.98 3.37
CA ALA A 111 -8.58 -1.10 4.54
C ALA A 111 -8.40 -2.47 5.24
N GLU A 112 -8.38 -3.55 4.46
CA GLU A 112 -8.13 -4.90 4.96
C GLU A 112 -6.76 -5.01 5.63
N TRP A 113 -5.72 -4.47 5.00
CA TRP A 113 -4.37 -4.45 5.58
C TRP A 113 -4.24 -3.63 6.87
N ILE A 114 -5.04 -2.57 7.05
CA ILE A 114 -5.07 -1.81 8.31
C ILE A 114 -5.62 -2.68 9.45
N LEU A 115 -6.69 -3.43 9.19
CA LEU A 115 -7.26 -4.35 10.18
C LEU A 115 -6.27 -5.47 10.51
N THR A 116 -5.73 -6.14 9.49
CA THR A 116 -4.72 -7.21 9.67
C THR A 116 -3.48 -6.72 10.42
N LEU A 117 -3.03 -5.49 10.17
CA LEU A 117 -1.92 -4.89 10.91
C LEU A 117 -2.22 -4.83 12.41
N TYR A 118 -3.40 -4.32 12.81
CA TYR A 118 -3.73 -4.18 14.23
C TYR A 118 -4.07 -5.51 14.90
N GLU A 119 -4.67 -6.45 14.17
CA GLU A 119 -4.91 -7.82 14.63
C GLU A 119 -3.58 -8.50 14.96
N ASN A 120 -2.63 -8.50 14.02
CA ASN A 120 -1.33 -9.15 14.21
C ASN A 120 -0.43 -8.42 15.21
N TRP A 121 -0.62 -7.11 15.40
CA TRP A 121 0.09 -6.33 16.42
C TRP A 121 -0.54 -6.47 17.82
N GLY A 122 -1.68 -7.16 17.95
CA GLY A 122 -2.36 -7.33 19.25
C GLY A 122 -2.98 -6.04 19.78
N LYS A 123 -3.55 -5.20 18.91
CA LYS A 123 -4.23 -3.93 19.27
C LYS A 123 -5.74 -3.99 18.96
N PRO A 124 -6.52 -4.81 19.69
CA PRO A 124 -7.94 -5.02 19.41
C PRO A 124 -8.78 -3.73 19.48
N ASP A 125 -8.43 -2.80 20.36
CA ASP A 125 -9.12 -1.49 20.45
C ASP A 125 -9.04 -0.71 19.14
N LYS A 126 -7.87 -0.76 18.47
CA LYS A 126 -7.68 -0.11 17.17
C LYS A 126 -8.41 -0.83 16.06
N VAL A 127 -8.52 -2.16 16.12
CA VAL A 127 -9.34 -2.94 15.18
C VAL A 127 -10.80 -2.49 15.26
N ALA A 128 -11.37 -2.39 16.46
CA ALA A 128 -12.77 -1.97 16.64
C ALA A 128 -13.03 -0.57 16.08
N ILE A 129 -12.14 0.39 16.37
CA ILE A 129 -12.24 1.76 15.84
C ILE A 129 -12.23 1.75 14.30
N TRP A 130 -11.30 1.02 13.69
CA TRP A 130 -11.18 1.01 12.23
C TRP A 130 -12.30 0.22 11.55
N GLN A 131 -12.82 -0.85 12.17
CA GLN A 131 -14.00 -1.56 11.66
C GLN A 131 -15.23 -0.64 11.59
N GLU A 132 -15.47 0.16 12.63
CA GLU A 132 -16.55 1.15 12.66
C GLU A 132 -16.34 2.24 11.60
N GLN A 133 -15.13 2.81 11.52
CA GLN A 133 -14.81 3.88 10.56
C GLN A 133 -14.92 3.44 9.09
N LEU A 134 -14.58 2.19 8.80
CA LEU A 134 -14.56 1.67 7.43
C LEU A 134 -15.94 1.13 7.01
N GLN A 135 -16.93 1.09 7.91
CA GLN A 135 -18.23 0.45 7.68
C GLN A 135 -18.12 -1.00 7.17
N PHE A 136 -17.01 -1.70 7.46
CA PHE A 136 -16.88 -3.11 7.11
C PHE A 136 -17.64 -3.94 8.14
N PRO A 137 -18.46 -4.93 7.72
CA PRO A 137 -19.08 -5.85 8.65
C PRO A 137 -17.99 -6.62 9.41
N ASN A 138 -18.07 -6.59 10.74
CA ASN A 138 -17.16 -7.28 11.64
C ASN A 138 -17.09 -8.79 11.31
N PRO A 139 -15.93 -9.35 10.92
CA PRO A 139 -15.82 -10.79 10.64
C PRO A 139 -16.03 -11.66 11.89
N ALA A 140 -15.85 -11.12 13.11
CA ALA A 140 -16.21 -11.82 14.34
C ALA A 140 -17.74 -11.98 14.49
N LEU A 141 -18.54 -11.10 13.87
CA LEU A 141 -19.99 -11.29 13.71
C LEU A 141 -20.33 -12.16 12.48
N ALA A 142 -19.51 -12.15 11.44
CA ALA A 142 -19.70 -12.98 10.25
C ALA A 142 -19.40 -14.48 10.49
N SER A 143 -18.53 -14.84 11.45
CA SER A 143 -18.24 -16.25 11.76
C SER A 143 -19.39 -17.00 12.48
N ARG A 144 -20.49 -16.30 12.84
CA ARG A 144 -21.76 -16.94 13.22
C ARG A 144 -22.59 -17.41 12.01
N ALA A 145 -22.13 -17.14 10.80
CA ALA A 145 -22.76 -17.62 9.58
C ALA A 145 -21.69 -18.11 8.60
N HIS A 146 -21.18 -19.32 8.81
CA HIS A 146 -21.31 -20.39 7.81
C HIS A 146 -20.99 -21.77 8.43
N PRO A 147 -21.91 -22.74 8.34
CA PRO A 147 -21.69 -24.13 8.73
C PRO A 147 -20.89 -24.90 7.67
N ARG A 148 -20.13 -25.89 8.19
CA ARG A 148 -19.35 -26.98 7.57
C ARG A 148 -19.29 -27.09 6.04
#